data_AF-A6DHG2-F1
#
_entry.id   AF-A6DHG2-F1
#
_cell.length_a   1.000
_cell.length_b   1.000
_cell.length_c   1.000
_cell.angle_alpha   90.00
_cell.angle_beta   90.00
_cell.angle_gamma   90.00
#
_symmetry.space_group_name_H-M   'P 1'
#
loop_
_entity.id
_entity.type
_entity.pdbx_description
1 polymer ?
#
loop_
_entity_poly.entity_id
_entity_poly.type
_entity_poly.pdbx_seq_one_letter_code
_entity_poly.pdbx_strand_id
1 'polypeptide(L)'
;MIPIFCVLFSTTFLTYFAQKNIPTFDQDGIFLGIKLRKNKFLLILIQAILILFIGLRKGYNDTYAYIKKFSRLDTGWDALLETNWKLSENPGFYILNTLIKTYISDNPQVFLFIYALASIGLIFYFYQRWSQMLWLTVFLFIASGTFLASMAAIKQIIAMGIGLLGVHYYLTKRPYKFIACILLGCTFHPYLIFFLGAFFLSNRVWSKKVTLIILGAVLSGFLIEQFIQIAYSTTNELGYKYEKHGEVSGKGMNILRFLVYCTTPTLTWVYRKKINQSQDKALILFSNFTLIGWCFMFISLFIGANMFGRMAMYFDPFMHLTLTVFLTSYLPIRNQSVVKCSCVLSYTLFFTYEIYSRGFIY
;
A
#
# COMPACT_ATOMS: atom_id res chain seq x y z
N MET A 1 21.25 7.53 -3.31
CA MET A 1 21.05 6.12 -3.78
C MET A 1 21.60 5.07 -2.82
N ILE A 2 22.86 5.16 -2.37
CA ILE A 2 23.44 4.19 -1.40
C ILE A 2 22.59 4.04 -0.11
N PRO A 3 22.03 5.12 0.48
CA PRO A 3 21.28 5.00 1.73
C PRO A 3 20.03 4.10 1.65
N ILE A 4 19.30 4.12 0.54
CA ILE A 4 18.06 3.35 0.42
C ILE A 4 18.31 1.85 0.20
N PHE A 5 19.40 1.48 -0.50
CA PHE A 5 19.81 0.08 -0.58
C PHE A 5 20.29 -0.44 0.77
N CYS A 6 21.01 0.38 1.55
CA CYS A 6 21.36 0.04 2.93
C CYS A 6 20.11 -0.22 3.78
N VAL A 7 19.05 0.60 3.66
CA VAL A 7 17.77 0.36 4.34
C VAL A 7 17.14 -0.96 3.87
N LEU A 8 17.07 -1.21 2.56
CA LEU A 8 16.51 -2.46 2.02
C LEU A 8 17.24 -3.69 2.59
N PHE A 9 18.57 -3.74 2.49
CA PHE A 9 19.36 -4.88 2.93
C PHE A 9 19.35 -5.04 4.46
N SER A 10 19.56 -3.97 5.22
CA SER A 10 19.61 -4.02 6.68
C SER A 10 18.27 -4.44 7.27
N THR A 11 17.15 -3.86 6.82
CA THR A 11 15.83 -4.22 7.33
C THR A 11 15.42 -5.63 6.93
N THR A 12 15.75 -6.07 5.71
CA THR A 12 15.49 -7.45 5.27
C THR A 12 16.26 -8.45 6.12
N PHE A 13 17.57 -8.21 6.32
CA PHE A 13 18.44 -9.06 7.14
C PHE A 13 17.97 -9.10 8.60
N LEU A 14 17.74 -7.94 9.22
CA LEU A 14 17.23 -7.84 10.59
C LEU A 14 15.88 -8.56 10.75
N THR A 15 14.99 -8.46 9.76
CA THR A 15 13.68 -9.13 9.83
C THR A 15 13.81 -10.65 9.72
N TYR A 16 14.78 -11.13 8.93
CA TYR A 16 15.09 -12.56 8.86
C TYR A 16 15.51 -13.11 10.23
N PHE A 17 16.40 -12.43 10.96
CA PHE A 17 16.79 -12.84 12.32
C PHE A 17 15.70 -12.59 13.37
N ALA A 18 14.80 -11.65 13.11
CA ALA A 18 13.68 -11.38 14.00
C ALA A 18 12.65 -12.51 14.02
N GLN A 19 12.61 -13.37 13.00
CA GLN A 19 11.69 -14.50 12.90
C GLN A 19 12.41 -15.83 13.02
N LYS A 20 12.06 -16.61 14.05
CA LYS A 20 12.53 -18.00 14.19
C LYS A 20 11.34 -18.95 14.26
N ASN A 21 11.40 -19.99 13.44
CA ASN A 21 10.51 -21.14 13.53
C ASN A 21 10.96 -22.00 14.71
N ILE A 22 10.10 -22.12 15.72
CA ILE A 22 10.38 -22.92 16.91
C ILE A 22 9.40 -24.09 16.94
N PRO A 23 9.89 -25.33 16.99
CA PRO A 23 9.02 -26.48 17.18
C PRO A 23 8.33 -26.35 18.56
N THR A 24 7.02 -26.52 18.57
CA THR A 24 6.22 -26.57 19.78
C THR A 24 5.93 -28.02 20.12
N PHE A 25 6.12 -28.36 21.39
CA PHE A 25 5.82 -29.67 21.94
C PHE A 25 4.77 -29.51 23.05
N ASP A 26 3.96 -30.53 23.30
CA ASP A 26 3.08 -30.57 24.47
C ASP A 26 3.87 -30.92 25.75
N GLN A 27 3.15 -31.10 26.86
CA GLN A 27 3.75 -31.44 28.15
C GLN A 27 4.39 -32.85 28.15
N ASP A 28 3.96 -33.72 27.24
CA ASP A 28 4.44 -35.10 27.08
C ASP A 28 5.53 -35.22 26.00
N GLY A 29 5.95 -34.10 25.41
CA GLY A 29 7.00 -34.05 24.38
C GLY A 29 6.52 -34.37 22.96
N ILE A 30 5.21 -34.44 22.72
CA ILE A 30 4.64 -34.68 21.38
C ILE A 30 4.72 -33.41 20.56
N PHE A 31 5.21 -33.52 19.32
CA PHE A 31 5.30 -32.40 18.39
C PHE A 31 3.91 -31.88 17.99
N LEU A 32 3.60 -30.66 18.43
CA LEU A 32 2.34 -29.95 18.15
C LEU A 32 2.39 -29.11 16.87
N GLY A 33 3.59 -28.83 16.34
CA GLY A 33 3.79 -28.02 15.14
C GLY A 33 4.93 -27.02 15.26
N ILE A 34 4.95 -26.02 14.37
CA ILE A 34 5.96 -24.96 14.36
C ILE A 34 5.27 -23.64 14.69
N LYS A 35 5.73 -22.98 15.76
CA LYS A 35 5.29 -21.62 16.12
C LYS A 35 6.36 -20.60 15.74
N LEU A 36 5.91 -19.49 15.21
CA LEU A 36 6.79 -18.42 14.77
C LEU A 36 7.07 -17.47 15.94
N ARG A 37 8.29 -17.51 16.49
CA ARG A 37 8.73 -16.58 17.54
C ARG A 37 9.27 -15.32 16.90
N LYS A 38 8.81 -14.17 17.39
CA LYS A 38 9.21 -12.85 16.93
C LYS A 38 10.05 -12.14 17.99
N ASN A 39 11.25 -11.69 17.63
CA ASN A 39 12.07 -10.86 18.49
C ASN A 39 11.52 -9.42 18.47
N LYS A 40 10.81 -9.02 19.52
CA LYS A 40 10.18 -7.70 19.63
C LYS A 40 11.19 -6.55 19.50
N PHE A 41 12.39 -6.69 20.07
CA PHE A 41 13.43 -5.67 19.98
C PHE A 41 13.86 -5.43 18.54
N LEU A 42 14.17 -6.51 17.79
CA LEU A 42 14.54 -6.38 16.37
C LEU A 42 13.41 -5.77 15.54
N LEU A 43 12.16 -6.13 15.81
CA LEU A 43 11.00 -5.54 15.12
C LEU A 43 10.80 -4.06 15.42
N ILE A 44 11.11 -3.61 16.64
CA ILE A 44 11.11 -2.18 16.99
C ILE A 44 12.26 -1.47 16.27
N LEU A 45 13.45 -2.07 16.24
CA LEU A 45 14.61 -1.52 15.55
C LEU A 45 14.35 -1.35 14.04
N ILE A 46 13.75 -2.34 13.38
CA ILE A 46 13.38 -2.25 11.96
C ILE A 46 12.40 -1.09 11.72
N GLN A 47 11.37 -0.98 12.55
CA GLN A 47 10.42 0.13 12.45
C GLN A 47 11.11 1.48 12.66
N ALA A 48 12.01 1.58 13.65
CA ALA A 48 12.78 2.79 13.90
C ALA A 48 13.63 3.17 12.67
N ILE A 49 14.35 2.22 12.05
CA ILE A 49 15.12 2.48 10.82
C ILE A 49 14.22 3.04 9.72
N LEU A 50 13.06 2.41 9.47
CA LEU A 50 12.12 2.84 8.43
C LEU A 50 11.53 4.22 8.73
N ILE A 51 11.10 4.46 9.97
CA ILE A 51 10.50 5.73 10.42
C ILE A 51 11.54 6.85 10.37
N LEU A 52 12.76 6.62 10.87
CA LEU A 52 13.84 7.60 10.83
C LEU A 52 14.19 7.96 9.39
N PHE A 53 14.30 6.96 8.49
CA PHE A 53 14.68 7.20 7.10
C PHE A 53 13.70 8.14 6.38
N ILE A 54 12.39 7.87 6.47
CA ILE A 54 11.39 8.74 5.84
C ILE A 54 11.10 9.99 6.67
N GLY A 55 11.18 9.90 7.99
CA GLY A 55 10.81 10.96 8.92
C GLY A 55 11.85 12.07 9.01
N LEU A 56 13.12 11.77 8.72
CA LEU A 56 14.23 12.74 8.65
C LEU A 56 14.43 13.31 7.24
N ARG A 57 13.49 13.06 6.33
CA ARG A 57 13.61 13.56 4.96
C ARG A 57 13.52 15.07 4.87
N LYS A 58 14.33 15.62 3.96
CA LYS A 58 14.30 17.04 3.58
C LYS A 58 13.64 17.27 2.23
N GLY A 59 13.62 16.27 1.36
CA GLY A 59 13.06 16.37 0.02
C GLY A 59 12.82 15.01 -0.60
N TYR A 60 11.80 14.95 -1.46
CA TYR A 60 11.47 13.87 -2.41
C TYR A 60 10.01 14.08 -2.86
N ASN A 61 9.79 14.21 -4.17
CA ASN A 61 8.45 14.35 -4.75
C ASN A 61 7.63 15.46 -4.05
N ASP A 62 6.37 15.19 -3.67
CA ASP A 62 5.46 16.15 -3.01
C ASP A 62 5.91 16.63 -1.62
N THR A 63 7.04 16.17 -1.07
CA THR A 63 7.54 16.57 0.27
C THR A 63 7.60 18.08 0.44
N TYR A 64 8.15 18.82 -0.54
CA TYR A 64 8.24 20.29 -0.46
C TYR A 64 6.86 20.95 -0.47
N ALA A 65 5.90 20.41 -1.22
CA ALA A 65 4.54 20.91 -1.24
C ALA A 65 3.85 20.69 0.11
N TYR A 66 4.06 19.53 0.75
CA TYR A 66 3.55 19.26 2.09
C TYR A 66 4.16 20.19 3.15
N ILE A 67 5.49 20.38 3.13
CA ILE A 67 6.18 21.32 4.03
C ILE A 67 5.60 22.73 3.86
N LYS A 68 5.52 23.23 2.62
CA LYS A 68 4.99 24.57 2.33
C LYS A 68 3.54 24.73 2.78
N LYS A 69 2.68 23.73 2.57
CA LYS A 69 1.29 23.74 3.02
C LYS A 69 1.20 23.77 4.54
N PHE A 70 1.98 22.94 5.24
CA PHE A 70 2.02 22.91 6.70
C PHE A 70 2.53 24.23 7.30
N SER A 71 3.62 24.78 6.76
CA SER A 71 4.20 26.05 7.23
C SER A 71 3.25 27.24 7.07
N ARG A 72 2.36 27.22 6.08
CA ARG A 72 1.37 28.28 5.83
C ARG A 72 0.01 28.06 6.48
N LEU A 73 -0.19 26.92 7.14
CA LEU A 73 -1.47 26.57 7.76
C LEU A 73 -1.80 27.49 8.93
N ASP A 74 -3.03 27.97 9.01
CA ASP A 74 -3.50 28.70 10.18
C ASP A 74 -3.60 27.78 11.41
N THR A 75 -3.50 28.36 12.61
CA THR A 75 -3.48 27.62 13.89
C THR A 75 -4.59 28.09 14.81
N GLY A 76 -4.96 27.25 15.77
CA GLY A 76 -5.97 27.57 16.77
C GLY A 76 -7.36 27.02 16.45
N TRP A 77 -8.31 27.34 17.33
CA TRP A 77 -9.69 26.83 17.24
C TRP A 77 -10.47 27.40 16.06
N ASP A 78 -10.26 28.67 15.71
CA ASP A 78 -10.95 29.32 14.59
C ASP A 78 -10.62 28.62 13.26
N ALA A 79 -9.35 28.29 13.04
CA ALA A 79 -8.90 27.54 11.88
C ALA A 79 -9.58 26.15 11.78
N LEU A 80 -9.92 25.52 12.91
CA LEU A 80 -10.64 24.24 12.92
C LEU A 80 -12.13 24.42 12.58
N LEU A 81 -12.75 25.52 13.01
CA LEU A 81 -14.15 25.84 12.68
C LEU A 81 -14.35 26.10 11.19
N GLU A 82 -13.32 26.62 10.52
CA GLU A 82 -13.31 26.86 9.06
C GLU A 82 -13.05 25.60 8.22
N THR A 83 -13.00 24.41 8.82
CA THR A 83 -12.73 23.17 8.09
C THR A 83 -13.75 22.93 6.98
N ASN A 84 -13.24 22.80 5.75
CA ASN A 84 -14.06 22.37 4.62
C ASN A 84 -14.29 20.85 4.65
N TRP A 85 -15.55 20.44 4.88
CA TRP A 85 -15.94 19.04 5.01
C TRP A 85 -16.06 18.27 3.69
N LYS A 86 -15.83 18.91 2.52
CA LYS A 86 -15.77 18.20 1.24
C LYS A 86 -14.62 17.20 1.27
N LEU A 87 -14.91 15.91 1.00
CA LEU A 87 -13.87 14.86 1.02
C LEU A 87 -12.74 15.11 0.00
N SER A 88 -12.99 15.83 -1.08
CA SER A 88 -11.97 16.28 -2.03
C SER A 88 -10.90 17.15 -1.38
N GLU A 89 -11.26 17.94 -0.36
CA GLU A 89 -10.35 18.81 0.39
C GLU A 89 -9.55 18.06 1.48
N ASN A 90 -9.91 16.80 1.77
CA ASN A 90 -9.24 15.95 2.76
C ASN A 90 -9.31 16.55 4.19
N PRO A 91 -10.52 16.75 4.76
CA PRO A 91 -10.73 17.44 6.03
C PRO A 91 -9.93 16.82 7.19
N GLY A 92 -9.80 15.50 7.25
CA GLY A 92 -9.04 14.82 8.31
C GLY A 92 -7.54 15.15 8.26
N PHE A 93 -6.99 15.33 7.05
CA PHE A 93 -5.61 15.78 6.88
C PHE A 93 -5.44 17.25 7.31
N TYR A 94 -6.40 18.11 6.97
CA TYR A 94 -6.40 19.51 7.41
C TYR A 94 -6.46 19.61 8.94
N ILE A 95 -7.48 19.00 9.56
CA ILE A 95 -7.68 19.00 11.02
C ILE A 95 -6.43 18.49 11.74
N LEU A 96 -5.89 17.33 11.34
CA LEU A 96 -4.72 16.76 12.01
C LEU A 96 -3.50 17.70 11.90
N ASN A 97 -3.28 18.32 10.75
CA ASN A 97 -2.17 19.27 10.60
C ASN A 97 -2.37 20.52 11.44
N THR A 98 -3.58 21.06 11.53
CA THR A 98 -3.89 22.22 12.38
C THR A 98 -3.63 21.87 13.84
N LEU A 99 -4.05 20.69 14.29
CA LEU A 99 -3.78 20.21 15.65
C LEU A 99 -2.28 20.01 15.93
N ILE A 100 -1.53 19.40 14.99
CA ILE A 100 -0.08 19.25 15.12
C ILE A 100 0.57 20.62 15.24
N LYS A 101 0.23 21.56 14.35
CA LYS A 101 0.85 22.88 14.32
C LYS A 101 0.51 23.72 15.55
N THR A 102 -0.73 23.62 16.04
CA THR A 102 -1.22 24.40 17.18
C THR A 102 -0.68 23.87 18.51
N TYR A 103 -0.65 22.55 18.71
CA TYR A 103 -0.43 21.95 20.03
C TYR A 103 0.86 21.13 20.17
N ILE A 104 1.52 20.78 19.06
CA ILE A 104 2.71 19.92 19.09
C ILE A 104 3.95 20.69 18.65
N SER A 105 3.98 21.19 17.42
CA SER A 105 5.11 21.97 16.89
C SER A 105 4.76 22.61 15.54
N ASP A 106 5.26 23.82 15.32
CA ASP A 106 5.26 24.51 14.04
C ASP A 106 6.38 24.06 13.09
N ASN A 107 7.30 23.21 13.55
CA ASN A 107 8.40 22.68 12.76
C ASN A 107 7.90 21.62 11.75
N PRO A 108 8.05 21.84 10.43
CA PRO A 108 7.62 20.88 9.41
C PRO A 108 8.29 19.51 9.53
N GLN A 109 9.50 19.43 10.09
CA GLN A 109 10.18 18.15 10.30
C GLN A 109 9.43 17.27 11.31
N VAL A 110 8.86 17.87 12.36
CA VAL A 110 8.04 17.17 13.36
C VAL A 110 6.77 16.63 12.70
N PHE A 111 6.11 17.45 11.86
CA PHE A 111 4.99 17.00 11.02
C PHE A 111 5.35 15.77 10.17
N LEU A 112 6.49 15.81 9.45
CA LEU A 112 6.94 14.68 8.63
C LEU A 112 7.19 13.42 9.47
N PHE A 113 7.74 13.59 10.67
CA PHE A 113 8.04 12.50 11.60
C PHE A 113 6.77 11.86 12.18
N ILE A 114 5.75 12.65 12.52
CA ILE A 114 4.46 12.14 13.02
C ILE A 114 3.78 11.28 11.96
N TYR A 115 3.71 11.75 10.71
CA TYR A 115 3.14 10.95 9.62
C TYR A 115 3.97 9.70 9.32
N ALA A 116 5.30 9.77 9.43
CA ALA A 116 6.17 8.62 9.29
C ALA A 116 5.86 7.55 10.35
N LEU A 117 5.82 7.94 11.62
CA LEU A 117 5.51 7.08 12.76
C LEU A 117 4.12 6.43 12.60
N ALA A 118 3.10 7.24 12.31
CA ALA A 118 1.73 6.76 12.21
C ALA A 118 1.54 5.79 11.03
N SER A 119 2.02 6.18 9.83
CA SER A 119 1.81 5.36 8.63
C SER A 119 2.61 4.05 8.65
N ILE A 120 3.91 4.11 8.96
CA ILE A 120 4.75 2.90 9.03
C ILE A 120 4.31 2.02 10.18
N GLY A 121 3.97 2.60 11.35
CA GLY A 121 3.46 1.84 12.49
C GLY A 121 2.19 1.03 12.14
N LEU A 122 1.21 1.65 11.47
CA LEU A 122 -0.03 0.98 11.07
C LEU A 122 0.20 -0.12 10.02
N ILE A 123 1.01 0.15 8.99
CA ILE A 123 1.34 -0.85 7.96
C ILE A 123 2.09 -2.02 8.58
N PHE A 124 3.08 -1.74 9.43
CA PHE A 124 3.91 -2.76 10.05
C PHE A 124 3.15 -3.58 11.08
N TYR A 125 2.22 -2.97 11.83
CA TYR A 125 1.25 -3.69 12.67
C TYR A 125 0.46 -4.71 11.85
N PHE A 126 -0.07 -4.31 10.70
CA PHE A 126 -0.82 -5.20 9.82
C PHE A 126 0.05 -6.36 9.29
N TYR A 127 1.27 -6.08 8.82
CA TYR A 127 2.20 -7.13 8.38
C TYR A 127 2.59 -8.08 9.50
N GLN A 128 2.86 -7.58 10.72
CA GLN A 128 3.15 -8.44 11.86
C GLN A 128 1.97 -9.35 12.21
N ARG A 129 0.74 -8.94 11.94
CA ARG A 129 -0.44 -9.76 12.26
C ARG A 129 -0.73 -10.81 11.20
N TRP A 130 -0.57 -10.47 9.92
CA TRP A 130 -1.10 -11.27 8.80
C TRP A 130 -0.03 -11.94 7.93
N SER A 131 1.25 -11.59 8.06
CA SER A 131 2.33 -12.19 7.27
C SER A 131 2.76 -13.56 7.78
N GLN A 132 2.83 -14.54 6.87
CA GLN A 132 3.46 -15.84 7.11
C GLN A 132 5.00 -15.77 7.06
N MET A 133 5.55 -14.84 6.26
CA MET A 133 7.00 -14.64 6.10
C MET A 133 7.30 -13.13 6.10
N LEU A 134 7.55 -12.58 7.30
CA LEU A 134 7.65 -11.14 7.49
C LEU A 134 8.89 -10.55 6.83
N TRP A 135 10.02 -11.26 6.82
CA TRP A 135 11.24 -10.75 6.17
C TRP A 135 11.00 -10.49 4.68
N LEU A 136 10.30 -11.41 4.01
CA LEU A 136 9.98 -11.27 2.60
C LEU A 136 8.88 -10.21 2.39
N THR A 137 7.90 -10.12 3.30
CA THR A 137 6.88 -9.04 3.24
C THR A 137 7.50 -7.66 3.39
N VAL A 138 8.44 -7.47 4.31
CA VAL A 138 9.15 -6.20 4.53
C VAL A 138 10.06 -5.88 3.35
N PHE A 139 10.77 -6.88 2.83
CA PHE A 139 11.53 -6.74 1.59
C PHE A 139 10.64 -6.27 0.43
N LEU A 140 9.50 -6.94 0.19
CA LEU A 140 8.57 -6.60 -0.87
C LEU A 140 7.98 -5.20 -0.67
N PHE A 141 7.64 -4.81 0.56
CA PHE A 141 7.15 -3.46 0.87
C PHE A 141 8.13 -2.35 0.48
N ILE A 142 9.43 -2.59 0.63
CA ILE A 142 10.46 -1.64 0.22
C ILE A 142 10.69 -1.73 -1.30
N ALA A 143 10.91 -2.94 -1.81
CA ALA A 143 11.30 -3.19 -3.20
C ALA A 143 10.20 -2.90 -4.23
N SER A 144 8.91 -3.00 -3.84
CA SER A 144 7.79 -2.59 -4.70
C SER A 144 7.66 -1.06 -4.82
N GLY A 145 8.36 -0.31 -3.98
CA GLY A 145 8.28 1.15 -3.91
C GLY A 145 7.17 1.69 -3.01
N THR A 146 6.34 0.83 -2.38
CA THR A 146 5.32 1.28 -1.42
C THR A 146 5.94 2.02 -0.23
N PHE A 147 7.10 1.59 0.26
CA PHE A 147 7.86 2.31 1.29
C PHE A 147 8.25 3.72 0.83
N LEU A 148 8.83 3.87 -0.37
CA LEU A 148 9.18 5.19 -0.90
C LEU A 148 7.95 6.07 -1.14
N ALA A 149 6.81 5.47 -1.46
CA ALA A 149 5.56 6.21 -1.61
C ALA A 149 5.09 6.86 -0.31
N SER A 150 5.48 6.35 0.87
CA SER A 150 5.22 7.04 2.16
C SER A 150 5.82 8.44 2.24
N MET A 151 6.88 8.71 1.49
CA MET A 151 7.50 10.03 1.38
C MET A 151 6.78 10.92 0.35
N ALA A 152 6.21 10.31 -0.70
CA ALA A 152 5.58 11.01 -1.83
C ALA A 152 4.08 11.27 -1.66
N ALA A 153 3.33 10.37 -1.04
CA ALA A 153 1.87 10.42 -1.00
C ALA A 153 1.37 10.30 0.45
N ILE A 154 1.76 11.24 1.30
CA ILE A 154 1.51 11.20 2.76
C ILE A 154 0.03 10.94 3.08
N LYS A 155 -0.87 11.70 2.45
CA LYS A 155 -2.34 11.56 2.60
C LYS A 155 -2.83 10.15 2.28
N GLN A 156 -2.33 9.61 1.18
CA GLN A 156 -2.73 8.29 0.70
C GLN A 156 -2.24 7.18 1.62
N ILE A 157 -0.99 7.28 2.07
CA ILE A 157 -0.32 6.24 2.84
C ILE A 157 -0.82 6.19 4.29
N ILE A 158 -1.16 7.34 4.90
CA ILE A 158 -1.85 7.33 6.21
C ILE A 158 -3.27 6.74 6.09
N ALA A 159 -4.01 7.10 5.03
CA ALA A 159 -5.34 6.53 4.78
C ALA A 159 -5.26 5.01 4.56
N MET A 160 -4.25 4.54 3.80
CA MET A 160 -3.97 3.12 3.62
C MET A 160 -3.68 2.44 4.95
N GLY A 161 -2.83 3.01 5.81
CA GLY A 161 -2.55 2.48 7.16
C GLY A 161 -3.80 2.32 8.01
N ILE A 162 -4.67 3.34 8.06
CA ILE A 162 -5.97 3.29 8.77
C ILE A 162 -6.88 2.23 8.14
N GLY A 163 -6.89 2.14 6.81
CA GLY A 163 -7.61 1.12 6.06
C GLY A 163 -7.21 -0.30 6.40
N LEU A 164 -5.91 -0.57 6.53
CA LEU A 164 -5.37 -1.87 6.92
C LEU A 164 -5.79 -2.25 8.35
N LEU A 165 -5.82 -1.29 9.27
CA LEU A 165 -6.40 -1.49 10.60
C LEU A 165 -7.89 -1.84 10.52
N GLY A 166 -8.63 -1.16 9.64
CA GLY A 166 -10.01 -1.50 9.32
C GLY A 166 -10.15 -2.94 8.83
N VAL A 167 -9.33 -3.37 7.87
CA VAL A 167 -9.37 -4.75 7.33
C VAL A 167 -9.04 -5.77 8.42
N HIS A 168 -8.14 -5.47 9.34
CA HIS A 168 -7.93 -6.30 10.53
C HIS A 168 -9.21 -6.44 11.37
N TYR A 169 -9.95 -5.36 11.62
CA TYR A 169 -11.23 -5.43 12.31
C TYR A 169 -12.30 -6.20 11.54
N TYR A 170 -12.35 -6.06 10.22
CA TYR A 170 -13.25 -6.85 9.37
C TYR A 170 -12.98 -8.36 9.53
N LEU A 171 -11.72 -8.77 9.41
CA LEU A 171 -11.32 -10.17 9.52
C LEU A 171 -11.53 -10.74 10.93
N THR A 172 -11.41 -9.91 11.97
CA THR A 172 -11.68 -10.27 13.37
C THR A 172 -13.14 -10.08 13.81
N LYS A 173 -14.08 -10.00 12.85
CA LYS A 173 -15.54 -9.95 13.09
C LYS A 173 -16.02 -8.71 13.85
N ARG A 174 -15.37 -7.57 13.64
CA ARG A 174 -15.74 -6.26 14.21
C ARG A 174 -16.11 -5.27 13.09
N PRO A 175 -17.23 -5.47 12.37
CA PRO A 175 -17.57 -4.71 11.17
C PRO A 175 -17.80 -3.22 11.43
N TYR A 176 -18.33 -2.84 12.60
CA TYR A 176 -18.51 -1.43 12.95
C TYR A 176 -17.18 -0.68 13.07
N LYS A 177 -16.15 -1.33 13.67
CA LYS A 177 -14.80 -0.75 13.75
C LYS A 177 -14.15 -0.68 12.37
N PHE A 178 -14.42 -1.64 11.49
CA PHE A 178 -14.00 -1.58 10.09
C PHE A 178 -14.59 -0.36 9.38
N ILE A 179 -15.91 -0.19 9.41
CA ILE A 179 -16.59 0.95 8.77
C ILE A 179 -16.07 2.26 9.34
N ALA A 180 -15.92 2.38 10.66
CA ALA A 180 -15.37 3.57 11.30
C ALA A 180 -13.94 3.91 10.80
N CYS A 181 -13.06 2.90 10.68
CA CYS A 181 -11.73 3.12 10.10
C CYS A 181 -11.79 3.57 8.64
N ILE A 182 -12.68 3.00 7.82
CA ILE A 182 -12.81 3.41 6.41
C ILE A 182 -13.32 4.86 6.31
N LEU A 183 -14.37 5.21 7.06
CA LEU A 183 -14.90 6.58 7.08
C LEU A 183 -13.83 7.57 7.56
N LEU A 184 -13.11 7.25 8.64
CA LEU A 184 -12.00 8.08 9.13
C LEU A 184 -10.92 8.23 8.05
N GLY A 185 -10.44 7.15 7.46
CA GLY A 185 -9.39 7.23 6.45
C GLY A 185 -9.83 7.92 5.15
N CYS A 186 -11.12 7.86 4.78
CA CYS A 186 -11.67 8.65 3.67
C CYS A 186 -11.56 10.16 3.89
N THR A 187 -11.55 10.64 5.15
CA THR A 187 -11.30 12.06 5.45
C THR A 187 -9.84 12.48 5.18
N PHE A 188 -8.89 11.53 5.14
CA PHE A 188 -7.50 11.78 4.74
C PHE A 188 -7.30 11.62 3.24
N HIS A 189 -7.96 10.63 2.63
CA HIS A 189 -7.93 10.40 1.20
C HIS A 189 -9.14 9.54 0.76
N PRO A 190 -10.05 10.07 -0.09
CA PRO A 190 -11.38 9.49 -0.32
C PRO A 190 -11.36 8.10 -0.97
N TYR A 191 -10.31 7.78 -1.74
CA TYR A 191 -10.20 6.51 -2.45
C TYR A 191 -10.05 5.29 -1.56
N LEU A 192 -9.86 5.46 -0.24
CA LEU A 192 -9.94 4.35 0.70
C LEU A 192 -11.30 3.63 0.68
N ILE A 193 -12.35 4.29 0.17
CA ILE A 193 -13.70 3.73 0.04
C ILE A 193 -13.73 2.36 -0.67
N PHE A 194 -12.80 2.08 -1.58
CA PHE A 194 -12.71 0.79 -2.27
C PHE A 194 -12.48 -0.40 -1.33
N PHE A 195 -11.97 -0.17 -0.11
CA PHE A 195 -11.81 -1.23 0.89
C PHE A 195 -13.16 -1.79 1.36
N LEU A 196 -14.28 -1.04 1.24
CA LEU A 196 -15.62 -1.58 1.48
C LEU A 196 -15.96 -2.79 0.60
N GLY A 197 -15.24 -2.96 -0.51
CA GLY A 197 -15.25 -4.18 -1.32
C GLY A 197 -15.05 -5.46 -0.50
N ALA A 198 -14.42 -5.39 0.68
CA ALA A 198 -14.26 -6.53 1.59
C ALA A 198 -15.58 -7.27 1.88
N PHE A 199 -16.72 -6.57 1.99
CA PHE A 199 -18.02 -7.21 2.21
C PHE A 199 -18.44 -8.13 1.07
N PHE A 200 -18.00 -7.86 -0.17
CA PHE A 200 -18.39 -8.61 -1.36
C PHE A 200 -17.31 -9.58 -1.85
N LEU A 201 -16.06 -9.35 -1.45
CA LEU A 201 -14.88 -10.03 -1.98
C LEU A 201 -14.31 -11.11 -1.04
N SER A 202 -14.95 -11.43 0.08
CA SER A 202 -14.38 -12.35 1.09
C SER A 202 -14.82 -13.82 0.95
N ASN A 203 -15.70 -14.14 0.00
CA ASN A 203 -16.32 -15.47 -0.07
C ASN A 203 -15.60 -16.45 -1.01
N ARG A 204 -15.10 -15.98 -2.15
CA ARG A 204 -14.49 -16.83 -3.18
C ARG A 204 -13.57 -16.02 -4.07
N VAL A 205 -12.37 -16.53 -4.37
CA VAL A 205 -11.49 -15.95 -5.39
C VAL A 205 -12.01 -16.29 -6.78
N TRP A 206 -11.90 -15.34 -7.71
CA TRP A 206 -12.39 -15.50 -9.09
C TRP A 206 -13.87 -15.88 -9.15
N SER A 207 -14.68 -15.29 -8.27
CA SER A 207 -16.14 -15.41 -8.32
C SER A 207 -16.71 -14.64 -9.52
N LYS A 208 -17.95 -14.93 -9.92
CA LYS A 208 -18.64 -14.19 -10.99
C LYS A 208 -18.58 -12.67 -10.78
N LYS A 209 -18.75 -12.21 -9.53
CA LYS A 209 -18.66 -10.78 -9.17
C LYS A 209 -17.27 -10.20 -9.42
N VAL A 210 -16.22 -10.92 -9.00
CA VAL A 210 -14.82 -10.52 -9.22
C VAL A 210 -14.50 -10.48 -10.71
N THR A 211 -14.93 -11.49 -11.47
CA THR A 211 -14.76 -11.55 -12.91
C THR A 211 -15.46 -10.38 -13.62
N LEU A 212 -16.67 -10.00 -13.20
CA LEU A 212 -17.37 -8.83 -13.73
C LEU A 212 -16.61 -7.53 -13.45
N ILE A 213 -16.01 -7.37 -12.26
CA ILE A 213 -15.16 -6.22 -11.95
C ILE A 213 -13.95 -6.17 -12.89
N ILE A 214 -13.29 -7.32 -13.11
CA ILE A 214 -12.16 -7.43 -14.02
C ILE A 214 -12.57 -7.03 -15.45
N LEU A 215 -13.67 -7.57 -15.97
CA LEU A 215 -14.18 -7.23 -17.29
C LEU A 215 -14.50 -5.74 -17.41
N GLY A 216 -15.16 -5.17 -16.39
CA GLY A 216 -15.44 -3.74 -16.31
C GLY A 216 -14.18 -2.88 -16.31
N ALA A 217 -13.14 -3.28 -15.58
CA ALA A 217 -11.86 -2.57 -15.55
C ALA A 217 -11.12 -2.65 -16.91
N VAL A 218 -11.17 -3.81 -17.57
CA VAL A 218 -10.59 -3.99 -18.90
C VAL A 218 -11.30 -3.09 -19.93
N LEU A 219 -12.64 -3.11 -19.94
CA LEU A 219 -13.44 -2.23 -20.79
C LEU A 219 -13.17 -0.75 -20.49
N SER A 220 -13.13 -0.37 -19.21
CA SER A 220 -12.82 1.00 -18.79
C SER A 220 -11.44 1.44 -19.28
N GLY A 221 -10.44 0.56 -19.22
CA GLY A 221 -9.09 0.84 -19.72
C GLY A 221 -9.10 1.19 -21.20
N PHE A 222 -9.79 0.43 -22.05
CA PHE A 222 -9.87 0.74 -23.49
C PHE A 222 -10.65 2.01 -23.82
N LEU A 223 -11.58 2.42 -22.95
CA LEU A 223 -12.41 3.60 -23.16
C LEU A 223 -11.84 4.86 -22.50
N ILE A 224 -10.88 4.74 -21.57
CA ILE A 224 -10.47 5.87 -20.71
C ILE A 224 -9.87 7.03 -21.52
N GLU A 225 -9.11 6.75 -22.57
CA GLU A 225 -8.50 7.78 -23.40
C GLU A 225 -9.56 8.61 -24.14
N GLN A 226 -10.60 7.94 -24.66
CA GLN A 226 -11.73 8.61 -25.31
C GLN A 226 -12.50 9.49 -24.31
N PHE A 227 -12.77 8.97 -23.11
CA PHE A 227 -13.44 9.75 -22.06
C PHE A 227 -12.63 10.97 -21.64
N ILE A 228 -11.31 10.82 -21.48
CA ILE A 228 -10.41 11.93 -21.14
C ILE A 228 -10.43 12.99 -22.25
N GLN A 229 -10.36 12.58 -23.52
CA GLN A 229 -10.41 13.50 -24.66
C GLN A 229 -11.74 14.27 -24.73
N ILE A 230 -12.88 13.59 -24.55
CA ILE A 230 -14.20 14.21 -24.52
C ILE A 230 -14.30 15.21 -23.36
N ALA A 231 -13.83 14.83 -22.17
CA ALA A 231 -13.81 15.75 -21.02
C ALA A 231 -12.97 17.00 -21.31
N TYR A 232 -11.83 16.84 -21.99
CA TYR A 232 -10.98 17.96 -22.39
C TYR A 232 -11.61 18.85 -23.48
N SER A 233 -12.26 18.28 -24.50
CA SER A 233 -12.93 19.08 -25.54
C SER A 233 -14.06 19.90 -24.94
N THR A 234 -14.89 19.30 -24.10
CA THR A 234 -16.01 19.99 -23.44
C THR A 234 -15.54 21.11 -22.52
N THR A 235 -14.47 20.90 -21.74
CA THR A 235 -13.94 21.94 -20.85
C THR A 235 -13.34 23.12 -21.61
N ASN A 236 -12.65 22.85 -22.72
CA ASN A 236 -12.14 23.89 -23.61
C ASN A 236 -13.26 24.69 -24.28
N GLU A 237 -14.33 24.03 -24.72
CA GLU A 237 -15.53 24.68 -25.28
C GLU A 237 -16.23 25.58 -24.26
N LEU A 238 -16.20 25.21 -22.98
CA LEU A 238 -16.73 26.01 -21.86
C LEU A 238 -15.79 27.17 -21.43
N GLY A 239 -14.72 27.44 -22.18
CA GLY A 239 -13.79 28.55 -21.90
C GLY A 239 -12.81 28.29 -20.77
N TYR A 240 -12.84 27.10 -20.15
CA TYR A 240 -11.85 26.68 -19.17
C TYR A 240 -10.66 26.07 -19.90
N LYS A 241 -9.61 26.88 -20.15
CA LYS A 241 -8.32 26.37 -20.61
C LYS A 241 -7.67 25.53 -19.51
N TYR A 242 -8.02 24.25 -19.44
CA TYR A 242 -7.27 23.29 -18.64
C TYR A 242 -5.91 23.08 -19.31
N GLU A 243 -4.88 23.76 -18.81
CA GLU A 243 -3.51 23.41 -19.17
C GLU A 243 -3.24 21.95 -18.75
N LYS A 244 -2.51 21.21 -19.59
CA LYS A 244 -2.01 19.84 -19.35
C LYS A 244 -0.98 19.77 -18.19
N HIS A 245 -1.20 20.50 -17.10
CA HIS A 245 -0.24 20.62 -16.02
C HIS A 245 -0.72 19.89 -14.76
N GLY A 246 0.00 18.82 -14.41
CA GLY A 246 0.06 18.30 -13.04
C GLY A 246 -0.15 16.79 -12.93
N GLU A 247 -1.30 16.28 -13.39
CA GLU A 247 -1.73 14.90 -13.06
C GLU A 247 -1.94 13.98 -14.26
N VAL A 248 -2.23 14.56 -15.44
CA VAL A 248 -2.32 13.84 -16.71
C VAL A 248 -0.95 13.90 -17.37
N SER A 249 -0.08 13.01 -16.95
CA SER A 249 1.17 12.76 -17.66
C SER A 249 0.84 12.32 -19.08
N GLY A 250 1.51 12.89 -20.09
CA GLY A 250 1.37 12.50 -21.50
C GLY A 250 1.85 11.08 -21.82
N LYS A 251 2.18 10.28 -20.80
CA LYS A 251 2.55 8.87 -20.88
C LYS A 251 1.77 8.07 -19.85
N GLY A 252 1.37 6.85 -20.22
CA GLY A 252 0.84 5.87 -19.28
C GLY A 252 1.90 5.36 -18.29
N MET A 253 1.47 4.53 -17.35
CA MET A 253 2.32 3.91 -16.35
C MET A 253 3.29 2.92 -16.99
N ASN A 254 4.43 2.72 -16.34
CA ASN A 254 5.45 1.80 -16.82
C ASN A 254 4.94 0.35 -16.93
N ILE A 255 5.12 -0.25 -18.10
CA ILE A 255 4.73 -1.64 -18.37
C ILE A 255 5.42 -2.65 -17.44
N LEU A 256 6.68 -2.41 -17.04
CA LEU A 256 7.38 -3.28 -16.08
C LEU A 256 6.66 -3.33 -14.74
N ARG A 257 6.13 -2.20 -14.28
CA ARG A 257 5.34 -2.16 -13.04
C ARG A 257 4.05 -2.96 -13.19
N PHE A 258 3.37 -2.85 -14.33
CA PHE A 258 2.20 -3.69 -14.60
C PHE A 258 2.53 -5.19 -14.60
N LEU A 259 3.65 -5.60 -15.21
CA LEU A 259 4.09 -6.99 -15.20
C LEU A 259 4.36 -7.49 -13.77
N VAL A 260 4.94 -6.67 -12.90
CA VAL A 260 5.09 -7.01 -11.47
C VAL A 260 3.72 -7.24 -10.83
N TYR A 261 2.74 -6.38 -11.08
CA TYR A 261 1.35 -6.53 -10.59
C TYR A 261 0.63 -7.74 -11.17
N CYS A 262 1.01 -8.27 -12.34
CA CYS A 262 0.43 -9.50 -12.88
C CYS A 262 0.80 -10.76 -12.08
N THR A 263 1.91 -10.73 -11.34
CA THR A 263 2.48 -11.90 -10.66
C THR A 263 1.48 -12.55 -9.71
N THR A 264 0.99 -11.80 -8.72
CA THR A 264 0.10 -12.35 -7.69
C THR A 264 -1.28 -12.73 -8.22
N PRO A 265 -1.99 -11.89 -8.99
CA PRO A 265 -3.20 -12.27 -9.74
C PRO A 265 -3.09 -13.58 -10.50
N THR A 266 -1.99 -13.78 -11.24
CA THR A 266 -1.77 -15.01 -12.02
C THR A 266 -1.67 -16.23 -11.09
N LEU A 267 -0.93 -16.11 -9.99
CA LEU A 267 -0.86 -17.16 -8.97
C LEU A 267 -2.22 -17.45 -8.33
N THR A 268 -3.03 -16.42 -8.06
CA THR A 268 -4.39 -16.63 -7.54
C THR A 268 -5.26 -17.38 -8.54
N TRP A 269 -5.10 -17.17 -9.85
CA TRP A 269 -5.80 -17.93 -10.88
C TRP A 269 -5.34 -19.39 -10.92
N VAL A 270 -4.04 -19.63 -10.98
CA VAL A 270 -3.44 -20.97 -11.02
C VAL A 270 -3.88 -21.81 -9.82
N TYR A 271 -3.83 -21.23 -8.62
CA TYR A 271 -4.16 -21.94 -7.37
C TYR A 271 -5.59 -21.72 -6.87
N ARG A 272 -6.49 -21.13 -7.67
CA ARG A 272 -7.86 -20.76 -7.26
C ARG A 272 -8.67 -21.88 -6.61
N LYS A 273 -8.51 -23.13 -7.07
CA LYS A 273 -9.22 -24.28 -6.50
C LYS A 273 -8.77 -24.55 -5.06
N LYS A 274 -7.46 -24.60 -4.84
CA LYS A 274 -6.85 -24.81 -3.51
C LYS A 274 -7.17 -23.66 -2.55
N ILE A 275 -7.10 -22.41 -3.02
CA ILE A 275 -7.46 -21.23 -2.21
C ILE A 275 -8.91 -21.31 -1.75
N ASN A 276 -9.84 -21.57 -2.67
CA ASN A 276 -11.26 -21.67 -2.34
C ASN A 276 -11.59 -22.86 -1.42
N GLN A 277 -10.82 -23.95 -1.50
CA GLN A 277 -10.95 -25.10 -0.60
C GLN A 277 -10.44 -24.81 0.81
N SER A 278 -9.45 -23.93 0.97
CA SER A 278 -8.90 -23.59 2.30
C SER A 278 -9.90 -22.88 3.23
N GLN A 279 -10.93 -22.25 2.66
CA GLN A 279 -11.90 -21.40 3.37
C GLN A 279 -11.28 -20.28 4.24
N ASP A 280 -9.99 -19.98 4.05
CA ASP A 280 -9.31 -18.89 4.74
C ASP A 280 -9.80 -17.54 4.18
N LYS A 281 -10.66 -16.88 4.96
CA LYS A 281 -11.26 -15.58 4.60
C LYS A 281 -10.21 -14.50 4.38
N ALA A 282 -9.09 -14.53 5.10
CA ALA A 282 -8.03 -13.54 4.93
C ALA A 282 -7.31 -13.77 3.60
N LEU A 283 -6.93 -15.03 3.30
CA LEU A 283 -6.29 -15.35 2.02
C LEU A 283 -7.19 -15.05 0.82
N ILE A 284 -8.49 -15.38 0.92
CA ILE A 284 -9.47 -15.11 -0.14
C ILE A 284 -9.62 -13.59 -0.36
N LEU A 285 -9.79 -12.83 0.73
CA LEU A 285 -9.93 -11.38 0.65
C LEU A 285 -8.67 -10.72 0.07
N PHE A 286 -7.49 -11.07 0.59
CA PHE A 286 -6.23 -10.51 0.12
C PHE A 286 -6.01 -10.83 -1.36
N SER A 287 -6.26 -12.08 -1.77
CA SER A 287 -6.19 -12.49 -3.18
C SER A 287 -7.12 -11.66 -4.07
N ASN A 288 -8.37 -11.44 -3.66
CA ASN A 288 -9.29 -10.61 -4.44
C ASN A 288 -8.86 -9.13 -4.46
N PHE A 289 -8.32 -8.60 -3.36
CA PHE A 289 -7.75 -7.25 -3.35
C PHE A 289 -6.53 -7.11 -4.26
N THR A 290 -5.71 -8.16 -4.44
CA THR A 290 -4.64 -8.13 -5.46
C THR A 290 -5.22 -8.02 -6.88
N LEU A 291 -6.37 -8.62 -7.15
CA LEU A 291 -7.07 -8.49 -8.44
C LEU A 291 -7.58 -7.07 -8.66
N ILE A 292 -8.11 -6.42 -7.61
CA ILE A 292 -8.53 -5.01 -7.69
C ILE A 292 -7.31 -4.09 -7.94
N GLY A 293 -6.21 -4.31 -7.22
CA GLY A 293 -4.96 -3.58 -7.46
C GLY A 293 -4.46 -3.74 -8.90
N TRP A 294 -4.51 -4.95 -9.44
CA TRP A 294 -4.18 -5.23 -10.84
C TRP A 294 -5.11 -4.55 -11.84
N CYS A 295 -6.42 -4.49 -11.56
CA CYS A 295 -7.38 -3.76 -12.40
C CYS A 295 -7.02 -2.27 -12.50
N PHE A 296 -6.70 -1.63 -11.37
CA PHE A 296 -6.25 -0.23 -11.37
C PHE A 296 -4.91 -0.05 -12.08
N MET A 297 -3.97 -0.98 -11.90
CA MET A 297 -2.69 -0.92 -12.59
C MET A 297 -2.85 -1.09 -14.11
N PHE A 298 -3.76 -1.96 -14.56
CA PHE A 298 -4.09 -2.11 -15.98
C PHE A 298 -4.61 -0.81 -16.57
N ILE A 299 -5.60 -0.17 -15.93
CA ILE A 299 -6.15 1.12 -16.37
C ILE A 299 -5.03 2.18 -16.42
N SER A 300 -4.08 2.13 -15.49
CA SER A 300 -2.98 3.11 -15.47
C SER A 300 -2.00 3.02 -16.64
N LEU A 301 -2.03 1.94 -17.44
CA LEU A 301 -1.19 1.81 -18.64
C LEU A 301 -1.58 2.80 -19.75
N PHE A 302 -2.83 3.26 -19.75
CA PHE A 302 -3.37 4.14 -20.78
C PHE A 302 -2.96 5.59 -20.54
N ILE A 303 -2.88 6.38 -21.61
CA ILE A 303 -2.39 7.75 -21.55
C ILE A 303 -3.35 8.59 -20.68
N GLY A 304 -2.78 9.36 -19.76
CA GLY A 304 -3.55 10.21 -18.85
C GLY A 304 -4.18 9.49 -17.65
N ALA A 305 -4.04 8.17 -17.55
CA ALA A 305 -4.62 7.36 -16.48
C ALA A 305 -3.63 7.06 -15.31
N ASN A 306 -2.49 7.75 -15.24
CA ASN A 306 -1.44 7.47 -14.23
C ASN A 306 -1.92 7.58 -12.77
N MET A 307 -2.96 8.38 -12.51
CA MET A 307 -3.62 8.45 -11.21
C MET A 307 -4.17 7.11 -10.73
N PHE A 308 -4.59 6.21 -11.63
CA PHE A 308 -5.02 4.86 -11.26
C PHE A 308 -3.85 4.00 -10.74
N GLY A 309 -2.62 4.31 -11.14
CA GLY A 309 -1.44 3.66 -10.57
C GLY A 309 -1.24 4.04 -9.09
N ARG A 310 -1.64 5.26 -8.69
CA ARG A 310 -1.73 5.62 -7.27
C ARG A 310 -2.86 4.83 -6.58
N MET A 311 -3.99 4.60 -7.24
CA MET A 311 -5.07 3.76 -6.67
C MET A 311 -4.64 2.31 -6.45
N ALA A 312 -3.88 1.73 -7.39
CA ALA A 312 -3.37 0.37 -7.28
C ALA A 312 -2.53 0.16 -6.00
N MET A 313 -1.77 1.18 -5.59
CA MET A 313 -0.88 1.13 -4.43
C MET A 313 -1.59 0.84 -3.09
N TYR A 314 -2.87 1.18 -2.96
CA TYR A 314 -3.66 0.81 -1.78
C TYR A 314 -3.69 -0.70 -1.53
N PHE A 315 -3.52 -1.48 -2.60
CA PHE A 315 -3.63 -2.93 -2.57
C PHE A 315 -2.28 -3.65 -2.47
N ASP A 316 -1.16 -2.93 -2.53
CA ASP A 316 0.19 -3.48 -2.40
C ASP A 316 0.38 -4.31 -1.13
N PRO A 317 -0.10 -3.87 0.06
CA PRO A 317 0.04 -4.68 1.27
C PRO A 317 -0.56 -6.07 1.13
N PHE A 318 -1.69 -6.20 0.44
CA PHE A 318 -2.32 -7.50 0.19
C PHE A 318 -1.54 -8.30 -0.85
N MET A 319 -0.97 -7.63 -1.87
CA MET A 319 -0.08 -8.27 -2.84
C MET A 319 1.14 -8.90 -2.17
N HIS A 320 1.78 -8.17 -1.25
CA HIS A 320 2.94 -8.66 -0.50
C HIS A 320 2.56 -9.91 0.32
N LEU A 321 1.48 -9.82 1.10
CA LEU A 321 1.02 -10.93 1.93
C LEU A 321 0.65 -12.16 1.10
N THR A 322 -0.19 -12.00 0.09
CA THR A 322 -0.63 -13.12 -0.76
C THR A 322 0.55 -13.76 -1.51
N LEU A 323 1.50 -12.98 -2.02
CA LEU A 323 2.69 -13.52 -2.66
C LEU A 323 3.51 -14.38 -1.69
N THR A 324 3.72 -13.92 -0.46
CA THR A 324 4.47 -14.71 0.53
C THR A 324 3.79 -16.04 0.86
N VAL A 325 2.45 -16.07 0.96
CA VAL A 325 1.68 -17.30 1.19
C VAL A 325 1.90 -18.31 0.05
N PHE A 326 1.93 -17.87 -1.20
CA PHE A 326 2.20 -18.76 -2.32
C PHE A 326 3.60 -19.36 -2.25
N LEU A 327 4.59 -18.53 -1.93
CA LEU A 327 5.98 -18.92 -1.82
C LEU A 327 6.27 -19.87 -0.65
N THR A 328 5.42 -19.89 0.38
CA THR A 328 5.59 -20.74 1.57
C THR A 328 4.70 -21.98 1.59
N SER A 329 3.46 -21.89 1.13
CA SER A 329 2.43 -22.91 1.40
C SER A 329 1.91 -23.61 0.15
N TYR A 330 2.08 -23.03 -1.03
CA TYR A 330 1.52 -23.60 -2.28
C TYR A 330 2.58 -24.20 -3.20
N LEU A 331 3.82 -23.72 -3.11
CA LEU A 331 4.94 -24.26 -3.88
C LEU A 331 5.54 -25.53 -3.24
N PRO A 332 5.94 -26.52 -4.06
CA PRO A 332 6.68 -27.68 -3.57
C PRO A 332 7.95 -27.27 -2.82
N ILE A 333 8.22 -27.91 -1.68
CA ILE A 333 9.36 -27.58 -0.79
C ILE A 333 10.69 -27.51 -1.57
N ARG A 334 10.92 -28.46 -2.49
CA ARG A 334 12.11 -28.51 -3.37
C ARG A 334 12.33 -27.22 -4.18
N ASN A 335 11.25 -26.54 -4.58
CA ASN A 335 11.32 -25.37 -5.45
C ASN A 335 11.24 -24.05 -4.68
N GLN A 336 10.84 -24.08 -3.40
CA GLN A 336 10.59 -22.85 -2.64
C GLN A 336 11.81 -21.94 -2.56
N SER A 337 13.00 -22.50 -2.34
CA SER A 337 14.24 -21.70 -2.23
C SER A 337 14.57 -20.99 -3.55
N VAL A 338 14.52 -21.72 -4.67
CA VAL A 338 14.82 -21.17 -6.00
C VAL A 338 13.84 -20.06 -6.36
N VAL A 339 12.53 -20.27 -6.13
CA VAL A 339 11.52 -19.26 -6.47
C VAL A 339 11.60 -18.05 -5.53
N LYS A 340 11.90 -18.23 -4.23
CA LYS A 340 12.14 -17.11 -3.31
C LYS A 340 13.36 -16.29 -3.73
N CYS A 341 14.47 -16.93 -4.08
CA CYS A 341 15.66 -16.24 -4.60
C CYS A 341 15.35 -15.48 -5.90
N SER A 342 14.60 -16.10 -6.82
CA SER A 342 14.17 -15.45 -8.07
C SER A 342 13.26 -14.25 -7.82
N CYS A 343 12.34 -14.36 -6.85
CA CYS A 343 11.48 -13.27 -6.40
C CYS A 343 12.31 -12.10 -5.85
N VAL A 344 13.25 -12.38 -4.93
CA VAL A 344 14.14 -11.37 -4.37
C VAL A 344 14.95 -10.69 -5.46
N LEU A 345 15.58 -11.45 -6.36
CA LEU A 345 16.35 -10.90 -7.48
C LEU A 345 15.49 -10.01 -8.38
N SER A 346 14.30 -10.47 -8.78
CA SER A 346 13.41 -9.73 -9.69
C SER A 346 12.93 -8.42 -9.07
N TYR A 347 12.54 -8.44 -7.80
CA TYR A 347 12.11 -7.24 -7.08
C TYR A 347 13.28 -6.29 -6.81
N THR A 348 14.50 -6.78 -6.57
CA THR A 348 15.69 -5.93 -6.46
C THR A 348 16.03 -5.26 -7.78
N LEU A 349 15.93 -5.96 -8.91
CA LEU A 349 16.13 -5.38 -10.24
C LEU A 349 15.05 -4.32 -10.54
N PHE A 350 13.78 -4.63 -10.27
CA PHE A 350 12.68 -3.69 -10.41
C PHE A 350 12.86 -2.46 -9.52
N PHE A 351 13.25 -2.64 -8.26
CA PHE A 351 13.52 -1.55 -7.33
C PHE A 351 14.66 -0.64 -7.81
N THR A 352 15.72 -1.26 -8.32
CA THR A 352 16.87 -0.55 -8.91
C THR A 352 16.41 0.30 -10.09
N TYR A 353 15.64 -0.29 -11.00
CA TYR A 353 15.03 0.42 -12.13
C TYR A 353 14.14 1.59 -11.69
N GLU A 354 13.29 1.39 -10.69
CA GLU A 354 12.41 2.44 -10.14
C GLU A 354 13.20 3.59 -9.50
N ILE A 355 14.28 3.30 -8.77
CA ILE A 355 15.17 4.33 -8.20
C ILE A 355 15.82 5.17 -9.31
N TYR A 356 16.39 4.50 -10.32
CA TYR A 356 17.06 5.20 -11.43
C TYR A 356 16.07 6.01 -12.28
N SER A 357 14.94 5.41 -12.66
CA SER A 357 13.92 6.07 -13.50
C SER A 357 13.28 7.29 -12.84
N ARG A 358 13.17 7.30 -11.50
CA ARG A 358 12.65 8.45 -10.74
C ARG A 358 13.70 9.50 -10.41
N GLY A 359 14.97 9.29 -10.80
CA GLY A 359 16.07 10.18 -10.45
C GLY A 359 16.21 10.33 -8.93
N PHE A 360 16.02 9.25 -8.17
CA PHE A 360 16.04 9.31 -6.70
C PHE A 360 17.44 9.64 -6.19
N ILE A 361 17.67 10.92 -5.91
CA ILE A 361 18.87 11.44 -5.25
C ILE A 361 18.48 11.73 -3.81
N TYR A 362 18.84 10.81 -2.93
CA TYR A 362 18.69 10.88 -1.49
C TYR A 362 19.95 10.35 -0.83
#